data_AF-A0A060BZR7-F1
#
_entry.id   AF-A0A060BZR7-F1
#
_cell.length_a   1.000
_cell.length_b   1.000
_cell.length_c   1.000
_cell.angle_alpha   90.00
_cell.angle_beta   90.00
_cell.angle_gamma   90.00
#
_symmetry.space_group_name_H-M   'P 1'
#
loop_
_entity.id
_entity.type
_entity.pdbx_description
1 polymer ?
#
loop_
_entity_poly.entity_id
_entity_poly.type
_entity_poly.pdbx_seq_one_letter_code
_entity_poly.pdbx_strand_id
1 'polypeptide(L)'
;MTAAAIRADAANFHHCLDRLWPLAARRHVSRATYVAVTKNLTPDLRIMDLMDSQPEFTKSFWDYLDILVTDERIEQGRELLAKYDKTFDAVEKA
;
A
#
# COMPACT_ATOMS: atom_id res chain seq x y z
N MET A 1 -7.03 11.52 -13.05
CA MET A 1 -6.83 11.10 -14.46
C MET A 1 -8.20 10.79 -15.07
N THR A 2 -8.40 10.90 -16.39
CA THR A 2 -9.71 10.53 -16.97
C THR A 2 -9.87 9.00 -16.96
N ALA A 3 -11.11 8.51 -16.86
CA ALA A 3 -11.40 7.08 -16.92
C ALA A 3 -10.91 6.42 -18.24
N ALA A 4 -10.89 7.19 -19.32
CA ALA A 4 -10.34 6.75 -20.61
C ALA A 4 -8.82 6.54 -20.54
N ALA A 5 -8.08 7.46 -19.92
CA ALA A 5 -6.63 7.33 -19.74
C ALA A 5 -6.29 6.14 -18.84
N ILE A 6 -7.02 5.95 -17.73
CA ILE A 6 -6.82 4.81 -16.82
C ILE A 6 -7.00 3.48 -17.55
N ARG A 7 -8.05 3.32 -18.36
CA ARG A 7 -8.28 2.11 -19.15
C ARG A 7 -7.21 1.88 -20.22
N ALA A 8 -6.74 2.94 -20.85
CA ALA A 8 -5.65 2.85 -21.84
C ALA A 8 -4.35 2.37 -21.20
N ASP A 9 -3.99 2.91 -20.04
CA ASP A 9 -2.80 2.48 -19.29
C ASP A 9 -2.94 1.06 -18.75
N ALA A 10 -4.14 0.67 -18.30
CA ALA A 10 -4.44 -0.70 -17.87
C ALA A 10 -4.21 -1.71 -19.00
N ALA A 11 -4.68 -1.40 -20.21
CA ALA A 11 -4.45 -2.22 -21.39
C ALA A 11 -2.95 -2.33 -21.74
N ASN A 12 -2.14 -1.32 -21.39
CA ASN A 12 -0.71 -1.27 -21.65
C ASN A 12 0.16 -1.74 -20.46
N PHE A 13 -0.44 -2.39 -19.46
CA PHE A 13 0.25 -2.73 -18.21
C PHE A 13 1.48 -3.62 -18.40
N HIS A 14 1.45 -4.58 -19.34
CA HIS A 14 2.58 -5.47 -19.58
C HIS A 14 3.82 -4.71 -20.09
N HIS A 15 3.62 -3.71 -20.97
CA HIS A 15 4.70 -2.84 -21.42
C HIS A 15 5.26 -1.98 -20.28
N CYS A 16 4.45 -1.65 -19.26
CA CYS A 16 4.95 -1.04 -18.03
C CYS A 16 5.94 -1.98 -17.31
N LEU A 17 5.58 -3.26 -17.15
CA LEU A 17 6.46 -4.28 -16.56
C LEU A 17 7.76 -4.43 -17.36
N ASP A 18 7.68 -4.48 -18.69
CA ASP A 18 8.88 -4.58 -19.55
C ASP A 18 9.83 -3.39 -19.34
N ARG A 19 9.30 -2.17 -19.20
CA ARG A 19 10.10 -0.97 -18.92
C ARG A 19 10.67 -0.93 -17.49
N LEU A 20 10.09 -1.67 -16.54
CA LEU A 20 10.59 -1.78 -15.18
C LEU A 20 11.73 -2.80 -15.05
N TRP A 21 11.86 -3.75 -15.98
CA TRP A 21 12.92 -4.76 -15.95
C TRP A 21 14.33 -4.17 -15.76
N PRO A 22 14.79 -3.16 -16.53
CA PRO A 22 16.12 -2.59 -16.35
C PRO A 22 16.37 -2.05 -14.92
N LEU A 23 15.33 -1.54 -14.24
CA LEU A 23 15.43 -1.07 -12.86
C LEU A 23 15.65 -2.21 -11.85
N ALA A 24 14.99 -3.36 -12.08
CA ALA A 24 15.15 -4.56 -11.27
C ALA A 24 16.52 -5.21 -11.51
N ALA A 25 16.96 -5.30 -12.77
CA ALA A 25 18.27 -5.82 -13.13
C ALA A 25 19.41 -5.03 -12.47
N ARG A 26 19.32 -3.68 -12.45
CA ARG A 26 20.27 -2.81 -11.74
C ARG A 26 20.34 -3.03 -10.22
N ARG A 27 19.32 -3.68 -9.64
CA ARG A 27 19.25 -4.06 -8.22
C ARG A 27 19.55 -5.54 -8.00
N HIS A 28 20.18 -6.19 -8.98
CA HIS A 28 20.60 -7.60 -8.93
C HIS A 28 19.44 -8.60 -8.84
N VAL A 29 18.23 -8.23 -9.28
CA VAL A 29 17.11 -9.18 -9.43
C VAL A 29 17.32 -10.00 -10.71
N SER A 30 17.29 -11.33 -10.59
CA SER A 30 17.45 -12.21 -11.76
C SER A 30 16.27 -12.09 -12.74
N ARG A 31 16.52 -12.30 -14.04
CA ARG A 31 15.46 -12.29 -15.06
C ARG A 31 14.41 -13.37 -14.79
N ALA A 32 14.85 -14.55 -14.37
CA ALA A 32 13.97 -15.67 -14.05
C ALA A 32 13.02 -15.30 -12.90
N THR A 33 13.55 -14.71 -11.82
CA THR A 33 12.73 -14.23 -10.69
C THR A 33 11.77 -13.15 -11.13
N TYR A 34 12.24 -12.14 -11.88
CA TYR A 34 11.41 -11.04 -12.34
C TYR A 34 10.23 -11.54 -13.18
N VAL A 35 10.49 -12.40 -14.18
CA VAL A 35 9.42 -12.98 -15.01
C VAL A 35 8.49 -13.84 -14.19
N ALA A 36 9.00 -14.68 -13.29
CA ALA A 36 8.17 -15.55 -12.46
C ALA A 36 7.16 -14.78 -11.61
N VAL A 37 7.56 -13.63 -11.03
CA VAL A 37 6.70 -12.81 -10.17
C VAL A 37 5.84 -11.80 -10.92
N THR A 38 6.19 -11.44 -12.16
CA THR A 38 5.45 -10.41 -12.93
C THR A 38 4.57 -10.96 -14.04
N LYS A 39 4.81 -12.19 -14.55
CA LYS A 39 4.11 -12.74 -15.73
C LYS A 39 2.58 -12.76 -15.65
N ASN A 40 2.03 -12.91 -14.44
CA ASN A 40 0.59 -13.04 -14.21
C ASN A 40 -0.01 -11.80 -13.53
N LEU A 41 0.77 -10.71 -13.40
CA LEU A 41 0.24 -9.49 -12.82
C LEU A 41 -0.74 -8.82 -13.78
N THR A 42 -1.86 -8.40 -13.23
CA THR A 42 -2.87 -7.59 -13.91
C THR A 42 -3.08 -6.30 -13.13
N PRO A 43 -3.41 -5.18 -13.78
CA PRO A 43 -3.73 -3.95 -13.07
C PRO A 43 -5.01 -4.12 -12.24
N ASP A 44 -5.01 -3.67 -10.98
CA ASP A 44 -6.20 -3.55 -10.14
C ASP A 44 -6.70 -2.10 -10.18
N LEU A 45 -7.76 -1.85 -10.95
CA LEU A 45 -8.28 -0.49 -11.14
C LEU A 45 -9.02 0.06 -9.92
N ARG A 46 -9.37 -0.78 -8.94
CA ARG A 46 -9.95 -0.32 -7.66
C ARG A 46 -8.99 0.58 -6.90
N ILE A 47 -7.68 0.45 -7.15
CA ILE A 47 -6.66 1.32 -6.55
C ILE A 47 -6.89 2.78 -6.95
N MET A 48 -7.35 3.04 -8.18
CA MET A 48 -7.61 4.41 -8.63
C MET A 48 -8.78 5.03 -7.86
N ASP A 49 -9.83 4.26 -7.60
CA ASP A 49 -10.96 4.71 -6.77
C ASP A 49 -10.51 4.96 -5.32
N LEU A 50 -9.66 4.10 -4.75
CA LEU A 50 -9.10 4.26 -3.41
C LEU A 50 -8.16 5.47 -3.31
N MET A 51 -7.40 5.78 -4.36
CA MET A 51 -6.56 6.99 -4.41
C MET A 51 -7.41 8.27 -4.33
N ASP A 52 -8.56 8.29 -5.01
CA ASP A 52 -9.46 9.45 -5.02
C ASP A 52 -10.34 9.55 -3.76
N SER A 53 -10.48 8.45 -2.99
CA SER A 53 -11.38 8.36 -1.83
C SER A 53 -10.66 8.21 -0.48
N GLN A 54 -9.43 8.71 -0.38
CA GLN A 54 -8.68 8.72 0.88
C GLN A 54 -9.47 9.44 1.99
N PRO A 55 -9.72 8.78 3.14
CA PRO A 55 -10.50 9.34 4.24
C PRO A 55 -9.98 10.69 4.74
N GLU A 56 -8.67 10.92 4.66
CA GLU A 56 -7.98 12.16 5.03
C GLU A 56 -8.45 13.39 4.23
N PHE A 57 -8.97 13.20 3.01
CA PHE A 57 -9.42 14.28 2.13
C PHE A 57 -10.94 14.30 1.90
N THR A 58 -11.62 13.21 2.24
CA THR A 58 -13.06 13.03 1.95
C THR A 58 -13.95 13.17 3.19
N LYS A 59 -13.40 13.06 4.40
CA LYS A 59 -14.15 13.20 5.65
C LYS A 59 -13.92 14.56 6.29
N SER A 60 -14.90 15.01 7.06
CA SER A 60 -14.65 16.12 7.99
C SER A 60 -13.63 15.69 9.05
N PHE A 61 -12.93 16.65 9.64
CA PHE A 61 -11.91 16.36 10.64
C PHE A 61 -12.43 15.49 11.79
N TRP A 62 -13.62 15.79 12.32
CA TRP A 62 -14.21 15.05 13.42
C TRP A 62 -14.65 13.64 13.00
N ASP A 63 -15.27 13.51 11.82
CA ASP A 63 -15.62 12.18 11.28
C ASP A 63 -14.38 11.30 11.05
N TYR A 64 -13.24 11.92 10.74
CA TYR A 64 -11.97 11.20 10.60
C TYR A 64 -11.44 10.72 11.95
N LEU A 65 -11.42 11.60 12.96
CA LEU A 65 -10.94 11.25 14.30
C LEU A 65 -11.81 10.19 14.97
N ASP A 66 -13.14 10.29 14.86
CA ASP A 66 -14.08 9.37 15.52
C ASP A 66 -13.93 7.92 15.02
N ILE A 67 -13.49 7.74 13.75
CA ILE A 67 -13.19 6.42 13.20
C ILE A 67 -11.84 5.87 13.70
N LEU A 68 -10.91 6.75 14.05
CA LEU A 68 -9.56 6.37 14.46
C LEU A 68 -9.42 6.13 15.96
N VAL A 69 -10.06 6.96 16.78
CA VAL A 69 -9.91 7.00 18.24
C VAL A 69 -11.17 6.43 18.89
N THR A 70 -11.28 5.10 18.89
CA THR A 70 -12.37 4.37 19.54
C THR A 70 -11.89 3.71 20.82
N ASP A 71 -12.78 3.53 21.80
CA ASP A 71 -12.45 2.84 23.06
C ASP A 71 -11.90 1.43 22.81
N GLU A 72 -12.49 0.71 21.84
CA GLU A 72 -12.02 -0.62 21.44
C GLU A 72 -10.56 -0.59 20.96
N ARG A 73 -10.20 0.37 20.11
CA ARG A 73 -8.82 0.51 19.59
C ARG A 73 -7.85 0.93 20.69
N ILE A 74 -8.29 1.78 21.62
CA ILE A 74 -7.48 2.19 22.77
C ILE A 74 -7.18 0.99 23.66
N GLU A 75 -8.19 0.17 23.96
CA GLU A 75 -8.02 -1.02 24.80
C GLU A 75 -7.12 -2.05 24.12
N GLN A 76 -7.38 -2.37 22.84
CA GLN A 76 -6.51 -3.22 22.04
C GLN A 76 -5.07 -2.70 22.00
N GLY A 77 -4.89 -1.38 21.90
CA GLY A 77 -3.58 -0.73 21.96
C GLY A 77 -2.87 -0.99 23.30
N ARG A 78 -3.57 -0.87 24.43
CA ARG A 78 -3.03 -1.15 25.77
C ARG A 78 -2.64 -2.61 25.94
N GLU A 79 -3.48 -3.52 25.46
CA GLU A 79 -3.20 -4.96 25.48
C GLU A 79 -1.94 -5.30 24.65
N LEU A 80 -1.81 -4.71 23.46
CA LEU A 80 -0.64 -4.90 22.59
C LEU A 80 0.63 -4.31 23.20
N LEU A 81 0.54 -3.14 23.84
CA LEU A 81 1.65 -2.54 24.58
C LEU A 81 2.13 -3.48 25.69
N ALA A 82 1.22 -4.00 26.52
CA ALA A 82 1.57 -4.93 27.58
C ALA A 82 2.15 -6.25 27.03
N LYS A 83 1.58 -6.78 25.95
CA LYS A 83 2.03 -8.02 25.32
C LYS A 83 3.45 -7.91 24.74
N TYR A 84 3.79 -6.76 24.16
CA TYR A 84 5.06 -6.53 23.47
C TYR A 84 5.99 -5.56 24.21
N ASP A 85 5.77 -5.37 25.51
CA ASP A 85 6.48 -4.42 26.39
C ASP A 85 7.99 -4.39 26.12
N LYS A 86 8.66 -5.54 26.20
CA LYS A 86 10.12 -5.65 25.95
C LYS A 86 10.56 -5.17 24.56
N THR A 87 9.74 -5.39 23.55
CA THR A 87 10.04 -4.95 22.17
C THR A 87 9.91 -3.43 22.07
N PHE A 88 8.84 -2.87 22.62
CA PHE A 88 8.64 -1.41 22.65
C PHE A 88 9.75 -0.72 23.46
N ASP A 89 10.11 -1.29 24.62
CA ASP A 89 11.20 -0.84 25.48
C ASP A 89 12.56 -0.80 24.77
N ALA A 90 12.82 -1.78 23.90
CA ALA A 90 14.05 -1.86 23.14
C ALA A 90 14.08 -0.83 22.00
N VAL A 91 12.95 -0.59 21.34
CA VAL A 91 12.83 0.39 20.26
C VAL A 91 12.90 1.82 20.79
N GLU A 92 12.30 2.13 21.94
CA GLU A 92 12.33 3.48 22.54
C GLU A 92 13.76 3.91 22.94
N LYS A 93 14.64 2.95 23.24
CA LYS A 93 16.02 3.20 23.66
C LYS A 93 17.02 3.27 22.48
N ALA A 94 16.61 2.92 21.26
CA ALA A 94 17.45 2.88 20.07
C ALA A 94 17.49 4.24 19.36
#